data_AF-A0A2S2CZV8-F1
#
_entry.id   AF-A0A2S2CZV8-F1
#
_cell.length_a   1.000
_cell.length_b   1.000
_cell.length_c   1.000
_cell.angle_alpha   90.00
_cell.angle_beta   90.00
_cell.angle_gamma   90.00
#
_symmetry.space_group_name_H-M   'P 1'
#
loop_
_entity.id
_entity.type
_entity.pdbx_description
1 polymer ?
#
loop_
_entity_poly.entity_id
_entity_poly.type
_entity_poly.pdbx_seq_one_letter_code
_entity_poly.pdbx_strand_id
1 'polypeptide(L)'
;MTSQPSTPTPIPTIADLAKVWTPWQTVLSDQTRLWLRGQAQALAALERFNEDWLRRRRAGVNAALAALDRMNATDDAAERNAIANAWATEAAGRWVEDMKSMADCMEAVTKETMASGGEAAERSASAAGGLRAAARATAAAARTSG
;
A
#
# COMPACT_ATOMS: atom_id res chain seq x y z
N MET A 1 32.64 -4.88 57.16
CA MET A 1 32.22 -4.78 55.75
C MET A 1 31.91 -6.18 55.26
N THR A 2 30.64 -6.59 55.32
CA THR A 2 30.17 -7.90 54.85
C THR A 2 29.60 -7.76 53.45
N SER A 3 30.30 -8.29 52.46
CA SER A 3 29.84 -8.37 51.07
C SER A 3 28.60 -9.25 50.98
N GLN A 4 27.48 -8.72 50.48
CA GLN A 4 26.31 -9.55 50.17
C GLN A 4 26.62 -10.46 48.97
N PRO A 5 26.23 -11.74 49.02
CA PRO A 5 26.34 -12.63 47.86
C PRO A 5 25.32 -12.20 46.81
N SER A 6 25.81 -11.92 45.59
CA SER A 6 24.96 -11.68 44.43
C SER A 6 24.21 -12.97 44.08
N THR A 7 22.90 -12.97 44.28
CA THR A 7 22.02 -14.06 43.81
C THR A 7 22.12 -14.19 42.30
N PRO A 8 22.39 -15.39 41.75
CA PRO A 8 22.45 -15.60 40.31
C PRO A 8 21.07 -15.37 39.69
N THR A 9 21.03 -14.60 38.60
CA THR A 9 19.81 -14.37 37.83
C THR A 9 19.28 -15.72 37.30
N PRO A 10 18.00 -16.07 37.54
CA PRO A 10 17.46 -17.33 37.04
C PRO A 10 17.49 -17.35 35.51
N ILE A 11 18.06 -18.42 34.94
CA ILE A 11 18.12 -18.64 33.50
C ILE A 11 16.71 -19.01 33.01
N PRO A 12 16.15 -18.31 32.01
CA PRO A 12 14.82 -18.60 31.49
C PRO A 12 14.76 -20.02 30.90
N THR A 13 13.68 -20.74 31.19
CA THR A 13 13.47 -22.10 30.67
C THR A 13 12.99 -22.07 29.21
N ILE A 14 13.12 -23.20 28.50
CA ILE A 14 12.59 -23.35 27.14
C ILE A 14 11.07 -23.09 27.09
N ALA A 15 10.34 -23.48 28.14
CA ALA A 15 8.91 -23.21 28.25
C ALA A 15 8.61 -21.71 28.39
N ASP A 16 9.49 -20.93 29.02
CA ASP A 16 9.34 -19.47 29.14
C ASP A 16 9.70 -18.76 27.83
N LEU A 17 10.70 -19.25 27.10
CA LEU A 17 11.02 -18.76 25.75
C LEU A 17 9.89 -19.06 24.76
N ALA A 18 9.28 -20.24 24.82
CA ALA A 18 8.16 -20.62 23.95
C ALA A 18 6.92 -19.73 24.14
N LYS A 19 6.64 -19.28 25.38
CA LYS A 19 5.54 -18.34 25.70
C LYS A 19 5.72 -16.96 25.06
N VAL A 20 6.95 -16.56 24.77
CA VAL A 20 7.28 -15.25 24.17
C VAL A 20 7.48 -15.36 22.66
N TRP A 21 8.10 -16.45 22.23
CA TRP A 21 8.45 -16.70 20.83
C TRP A 21 7.23 -16.97 19.94
N THR A 22 6.30 -17.80 20.40
CA THR A 22 5.12 -18.19 19.60
C THR A 22 4.22 -16.99 19.29
N PRO A 23 3.85 -16.13 20.26
CA PRO A 23 3.09 -14.91 19.97
C PRO A 23 3.85 -13.94 19.05
N TRP A 24 5.17 -13.82 19.20
CA TRP A 24 5.98 -12.95 18.36
C TRP A 24 6.02 -13.42 16.89
N GLN A 25 6.15 -14.72 16.67
CA GLN A 25 6.04 -15.31 15.32
C GLN A 25 4.68 -15.03 14.69
N THR A 26 3.59 -15.17 15.45
CA THR A 26 2.24 -14.88 14.96
C THR A 26 2.11 -13.42 14.53
N VAL A 27 2.56 -12.49 15.36
CA VAL A 27 2.53 -11.04 15.08
C VAL A 27 3.29 -10.70 13.81
N LEU A 28 4.52 -11.20 13.67
CA LEU A 28 5.29 -10.98 12.45
C LEU A 28 4.61 -11.57 11.21
N SER A 29 4.10 -12.81 11.32
CA SER A 29 3.44 -13.46 10.20
C SER A 29 2.19 -12.70 9.75
N ASP A 30 1.40 -12.19 10.69
CA ASP A 30 0.18 -11.44 10.40
C ASP A 30 0.50 -10.04 9.87
N GLN A 31 1.53 -9.39 10.39
CA GLN A 31 2.02 -8.12 9.87
C GLN A 31 2.55 -8.27 8.43
N THR A 32 3.33 -9.31 8.15
CA THR A 32 3.80 -9.61 6.78
C THR A 32 2.63 -9.90 5.86
N ARG A 33 1.62 -10.68 6.29
CA ARG A 33 0.42 -10.96 5.48
C ARG A 33 -0.37 -9.69 5.15
N LEU A 34 -0.56 -8.79 6.11
CA LEU A 34 -1.25 -7.52 5.88
C LEU A 34 -0.48 -6.65 4.91
N TRP A 35 0.83 -6.56 5.08
CA TRP A 35 1.69 -5.79 4.20
C TRP A 35 1.67 -6.34 2.77
N LEU A 36 1.81 -7.65 2.59
CA LEU A 36 1.72 -8.31 1.28
C LEU A 36 0.34 -8.13 0.64
N ARG A 37 -0.74 -8.17 1.45
CA ARG A 37 -2.10 -7.90 0.96
C ARG A 37 -2.23 -6.47 0.45
N GLY A 38 -1.76 -5.49 1.22
CA GLY A 38 -1.76 -4.08 0.80
C GLY A 38 -0.96 -3.87 -0.49
N GLN A 39 0.22 -4.50 -0.61
CA GLN A 39 1.00 -4.47 -1.85
C GLN A 39 0.27 -5.10 -3.03
N ALA A 40 -0.35 -6.27 -2.85
CA ALA A 40 -1.10 -6.94 -3.90
C ALA A 40 -2.29 -6.09 -4.37
N GLN A 41 -3.00 -5.45 -3.46
CA GLN A 41 -4.11 -4.53 -3.79
C GLN A 41 -3.62 -3.30 -4.55
N ALA A 42 -2.50 -2.71 -4.12
CA ALA A 42 -1.88 -1.57 -4.80
C ALA A 42 -1.45 -1.92 -6.23
N LEU A 43 -0.82 -3.07 -6.42
CA LEU A 43 -0.43 -3.57 -7.74
C LEU A 43 -1.65 -3.82 -8.63
N ALA A 44 -2.70 -4.46 -8.10
CA ALA A 44 -3.93 -4.69 -8.84
C ALA A 44 -4.63 -3.38 -9.25
N ALA A 45 -4.55 -2.33 -8.43
CA ALA A 45 -5.07 -1.01 -8.78
C ALA A 45 -4.26 -0.36 -9.91
N LEU A 46 -2.93 -0.44 -9.85
CA LEU A 46 -2.04 0.06 -10.92
C LEU A 46 -2.22 -0.69 -12.24
N GLU A 47 -2.44 -2.00 -12.18
CA GLU A 47 -2.71 -2.81 -13.37
C GLU A 47 -4.00 -2.36 -14.07
N ARG A 48 -5.10 -2.22 -13.32
CA ARG A 48 -6.36 -1.69 -13.86
C ARG A 48 -6.19 -0.28 -14.45
N PHE A 49 -5.48 0.60 -13.74
CA PHE A 49 -5.18 1.93 -14.25
C PHE A 49 -4.40 1.88 -15.57
N ASN A 50 -3.38 1.03 -15.67
CA ASN A 50 -2.56 0.88 -16.87
C ASN A 50 -3.39 0.36 -18.05
N GLU A 51 -4.25 -0.63 -17.84
CA GLU A 51 -5.14 -1.14 -18.89
C GLU A 51 -6.07 -0.04 -19.41
N ASP A 52 -6.67 0.73 -18.49
CA ASP A 52 -7.56 1.83 -18.82
C ASP A 52 -6.83 2.95 -19.55
N TRP A 53 -5.64 3.32 -19.08
CA TRP A 53 -4.79 4.32 -19.72
C TRP A 53 -4.40 3.90 -21.13
N LEU A 54 -3.92 2.67 -21.33
CA LEU A 54 -3.58 2.15 -22.65
C LEU A 54 -4.78 2.13 -23.60
N ARG A 55 -5.97 1.80 -23.10
CA ARG A 55 -7.22 1.84 -23.87
C ARG A 55 -7.55 3.28 -24.31
N ARG A 56 -7.47 4.25 -23.41
CA ARG A 56 -7.69 5.68 -23.72
C ARG A 56 -6.64 6.22 -24.69
N ARG A 57 -5.37 5.84 -24.53
CA ARG A 57 -4.28 6.19 -25.46
C ARG A 57 -4.54 5.64 -26.85
N ARG A 58 -4.98 4.39 -26.97
CA ARG A 58 -5.36 3.80 -28.28
C ARG A 58 -6.51 4.56 -28.93
N ALA A 59 -7.55 4.90 -28.16
CA ALA A 59 -8.64 5.73 -28.66
C ALA A 59 -8.17 7.11 -29.13
N GLY A 60 -7.27 7.75 -28.38
CA GLY A 60 -6.67 9.03 -28.75
C GLY A 60 -5.82 8.97 -30.03
N VAL A 61 -5.06 7.89 -30.24
CA VAL A 61 -4.31 7.65 -31.48
C VAL A 61 -5.26 7.45 -32.65
N ASN A 62 -6.32 6.64 -32.49
CA ASN A 62 -7.32 6.45 -33.54
C ASN A 62 -8.02 7.76 -33.90
N ALA A 63 -8.32 8.61 -32.91
CA ALA A 63 -8.89 9.94 -33.16
C ALA A 63 -7.92 10.86 -33.92
N ALA A 64 -6.61 10.79 -33.64
CA ALA A 64 -5.59 11.53 -34.38
C ALA A 64 -5.48 11.06 -35.84
N LEU A 65 -5.48 9.74 -36.07
CA LEU A 65 -5.48 9.17 -37.42
C LEU A 65 -6.73 9.60 -38.20
N ALA A 66 -7.90 9.52 -37.58
CA ALA A 66 -9.15 9.97 -38.21
C ALA A 66 -9.15 11.46 -38.54
N ALA A 67 -8.56 12.31 -37.68
CA ALA A 67 -8.41 13.73 -37.96
C ALA A 67 -7.46 13.99 -39.14
N LEU A 68 -6.32 13.27 -39.20
CA LEU A 68 -5.38 13.34 -40.31
C LEU A 68 -6.01 12.90 -41.64
N ASP A 69 -6.77 11.80 -41.64
CA ASP A 69 -7.49 11.33 -42.82
C ASP A 69 -8.49 12.36 -43.33
N ARG A 70 -9.24 13.00 -42.42
CA ARG A 70 -10.17 14.08 -42.77
C ARG A 70 -9.47 15.31 -43.32
N MET A 71 -8.33 15.69 -42.74
CA MET A 71 -7.53 16.81 -43.25
C MET A 71 -6.93 16.52 -44.62
N ASN A 72 -6.51 15.29 -44.89
CA ASN A 72 -6.00 14.88 -46.20
C ASN A 72 -7.09 14.79 -47.28
N ALA A 73 -8.34 14.56 -46.87
CA ALA A 73 -9.49 14.48 -47.79
C ALA A 73 -10.04 15.85 -48.22
N THR A 74 -9.58 16.95 -47.62
CA THR A 74 -10.00 18.31 -47.97
C THR A 74 -8.84 19.15 -48.50
N ASP A 75 -9.11 19.89 -49.57
CA ASP A 75 -8.17 20.84 -50.18
C ASP A 75 -8.26 22.24 -49.55
N ASP A 76 -9.31 22.53 -48.77
CA ASP A 76 -9.52 23.81 -48.11
C ASP A 76 -8.65 23.94 -46.86
N ALA A 77 -7.76 24.94 -46.86
CA ALA A 77 -6.91 25.25 -45.73
C ALA A 77 -7.68 25.69 -44.48
N ALA A 78 -8.83 26.38 -44.64
CA ALA A 78 -9.67 26.79 -43.51
C ALA A 78 -10.32 25.56 -42.85
N GLU A 79 -10.82 24.63 -43.65
CA GLU A 79 -11.40 23.37 -43.15
C GLU A 79 -10.35 22.49 -42.46
N ARG A 80 -9.14 22.37 -43.02
CA ARG A 80 -8.02 21.67 -42.36
C ARG A 80 -7.72 22.25 -40.98
N ASN A 81 -7.64 23.58 -40.88
CA ASN A 81 -7.41 24.25 -39.60
C ASN A 81 -8.55 24.01 -38.60
N ALA A 82 -9.80 24.00 -39.06
CA ALA A 82 -10.94 23.70 -38.20
C ALA A 82 -10.86 22.27 -37.64
N ILE A 83 -10.52 21.28 -38.47
CA ILE A 83 -10.34 19.88 -38.06
C ILE A 83 -9.18 19.75 -37.06
N ALA A 84 -8.03 20.40 -37.34
CA ALA A 84 -6.88 20.39 -36.45
C ALA A 84 -7.20 20.97 -35.07
N ASN A 85 -7.90 22.12 -35.03
CA ASN A 85 -8.30 22.77 -33.77
C ASN A 85 -9.31 21.95 -32.97
N ALA A 86 -10.28 21.31 -33.65
CA ALA A 86 -11.23 20.41 -33.02
C ALA A 86 -10.51 19.22 -32.36
N TRP A 87 -9.64 18.55 -33.13
CA TRP A 87 -8.84 17.44 -32.60
C TRP A 87 -7.95 17.87 -31.43
N ALA A 88 -7.28 19.03 -31.52
CA ALA A 88 -6.41 19.53 -30.47
C ALA A 88 -7.16 19.82 -29.17
N THR A 89 -8.36 20.39 -29.27
CA THR A 89 -9.24 20.66 -28.12
C THR A 89 -9.67 19.37 -27.44
N GLU A 90 -10.12 18.38 -28.21
CA GLU A 90 -10.46 17.07 -27.66
C GLU A 90 -9.24 16.35 -27.08
N ALA A 91 -8.07 16.49 -27.70
CA ALA A 91 -6.83 15.93 -27.19
C ALA A 91 -6.51 16.52 -25.81
N ALA A 92 -6.58 17.84 -25.65
CA ALA A 92 -6.38 18.48 -24.35
C ALA A 92 -7.35 17.93 -23.29
N GLY A 93 -8.62 17.74 -23.63
CA GLY A 93 -9.61 17.12 -22.74
C GLY A 93 -9.23 15.70 -22.31
N ARG A 94 -8.79 14.86 -23.25
CA ARG A 94 -8.33 13.49 -22.95
C ARG A 94 -7.11 13.47 -22.01
N TRP A 95 -6.18 14.41 -22.19
CA TRP A 95 -5.01 14.53 -21.32
C TRP A 95 -5.38 14.93 -19.89
N VAL A 96 -6.32 15.87 -19.73
CA VAL A 96 -6.81 16.26 -18.40
C VAL A 96 -7.48 15.08 -17.70
N GLU A 97 -8.29 14.31 -18.41
CA GLU A 97 -8.94 13.12 -17.86
C GLU A 97 -7.94 12.02 -17.47
N ASP A 98 -6.88 11.83 -18.26
CA ASP A 98 -5.78 10.91 -17.93
C ASP A 98 -5.09 11.32 -16.62
N MET A 99 -4.77 12.61 -16.45
CA MET A 99 -4.14 13.14 -15.25
C MET A 99 -5.03 12.97 -14.02
N LYS A 100 -6.33 13.24 -14.16
CA LYS A 100 -7.31 13.04 -13.10
C LYS A 100 -7.41 11.57 -12.69
N SER A 101 -7.53 10.67 -13.68
CA SER A 101 -7.58 9.22 -13.44
C SER A 101 -6.33 8.72 -12.70
N MET A 102 -5.16 9.28 -13.03
CA MET A 102 -3.91 8.93 -12.36
C MET A 102 -3.90 9.41 -10.90
N ALA A 103 -4.36 10.64 -10.65
CA ALA A 103 -4.48 11.18 -9.31
C ALA A 103 -5.44 10.36 -8.44
N ASP A 104 -6.62 10.02 -8.97
CA ASP A 104 -7.63 9.20 -8.29
C ASP A 104 -7.08 7.80 -7.95
N CYS A 105 -6.32 7.18 -8.88
CA CYS A 105 -5.66 5.90 -8.64
C CYS A 105 -4.62 6.00 -7.51
N MET A 106 -3.76 7.02 -7.53
CA MET A 106 -2.75 7.22 -6.49
C MET A 106 -3.38 7.48 -5.12
N GLU A 107 -4.46 8.26 -5.07
CA GLU A 107 -5.21 8.52 -3.85
C GLU A 107 -5.81 7.23 -3.28
N ALA A 108 -6.46 6.42 -4.12
CA ALA A 108 -7.03 5.14 -3.72
C ALA A 108 -5.97 4.17 -3.18
N VAL A 109 -4.84 4.04 -3.89
CA VAL A 109 -3.70 3.21 -3.43
C VAL A 109 -3.14 3.70 -2.10
N THR A 110 -3.01 5.02 -1.93
CA THR A 110 -2.50 5.62 -0.70
C THR A 110 -3.45 5.35 0.47
N LYS A 111 -4.76 5.56 0.28
CA LYS A 111 -5.78 5.28 1.30
C LYS A 111 -5.76 3.82 1.74
N GLU A 112 -5.72 2.88 0.79
CA GLU A 112 -5.69 1.44 1.09
C GLU A 112 -4.39 1.04 1.82
N THR A 113 -3.26 1.61 1.41
CA THR A 113 -1.96 1.38 2.05
C THR A 113 -1.95 1.91 3.48
N MET A 114 -2.49 3.12 3.71
CA MET A 114 -2.59 3.69 5.05
C MET A 114 -3.55 2.91 5.95
N ALA A 115 -4.69 2.44 5.42
CA ALA A 115 -5.61 1.59 6.17
C ALA A 115 -4.94 0.27 6.60
N SER A 116 -4.28 -0.40 5.66
CA SER A 116 -3.53 -1.64 5.94
C SER A 116 -2.38 -1.41 6.94
N GLY A 117 -1.69 -0.27 6.85
CA GLY A 117 -0.63 0.12 7.78
C GLY A 117 -1.15 0.46 9.17
N GLY A 118 -2.30 1.13 9.27
CA GLY A 118 -2.97 1.43 10.55
C GLY A 118 -3.42 0.16 11.28
N GLU A 119 -4.05 -0.78 10.57
CA GLU A 119 -4.42 -2.08 11.13
C GLU A 119 -3.20 -2.87 11.62
N ALA A 120 -2.11 -2.86 10.84
CA ALA A 120 -0.86 -3.51 11.23
C ALA A 120 -0.24 -2.87 12.47
N ALA A 121 -0.30 -1.54 12.61
CA ALA A 121 0.22 -0.81 13.75
C ALA A 121 -0.59 -1.09 15.04
N GLU A 122 -1.93 -1.09 14.97
CA GLU A 122 -2.79 -1.40 16.11
C GLU A 122 -2.59 -2.83 16.62
N ARG A 123 -2.50 -3.81 15.72
CA ARG A 123 -2.25 -5.22 16.09
C ARG A 123 -0.86 -5.39 16.71
N SER A 124 0.14 -4.69 16.18
CA SER A 124 1.50 -4.68 16.74
C SER A 124 1.53 -4.07 18.15
N ALA A 125 0.82 -2.96 18.35
CA ALA A 125 0.73 -2.29 19.66
C ALA A 125 0.00 -3.16 20.70
N SER A 126 -1.11 -3.79 20.30
CA SER A 126 -1.86 -4.73 21.15
C SER A 126 -1.01 -5.92 21.56
N ALA A 127 -0.28 -6.52 20.62
CA ALA A 127 0.60 -7.64 20.91
C ALA A 127 1.78 -7.26 21.81
N ALA A 128 2.41 -6.10 21.61
CA ALA A 128 3.44 -5.59 22.49
C ALA A 128 2.90 -5.34 23.92
N GLY A 129 1.65 -4.86 24.03
CA GLY A 129 0.94 -4.72 25.29
C GLY A 129 0.73 -6.05 26.02
N GLY A 130 0.26 -7.07 25.30
CA GLY A 130 0.09 -8.44 25.81
C GLY A 130 1.40 -9.05 26.28
N LEU A 131 2.50 -8.87 25.53
CA LEU A 131 3.83 -9.35 25.90
C LEU A 131 4.33 -8.70 27.21
N ARG A 132 4.15 -7.38 27.34
CA ARG A 132 4.50 -6.63 28.56
C ARG A 132 3.64 -7.03 29.76
N ALA A 133 2.39 -7.42 29.54
CA ALA A 133 1.51 -7.92 30.60
C ALA A 133 1.94 -9.32 31.06
N ALA A 134 2.24 -10.22 30.11
CA ALA A 134 2.73 -11.56 30.39
C ALA A 134 4.06 -11.53 31.15
N ALA A 135 5.02 -10.72 30.71
CA ALA A 135 6.31 -10.55 31.39
C ALA A 135 6.14 -10.03 32.83
N ARG A 136 5.20 -9.10 33.06
CA ARG A 136 4.87 -8.61 34.41
C ARG A 136 4.24 -9.68 35.29
N ALA A 137 3.35 -10.50 34.74
CA ALA A 137 2.74 -11.63 35.47
C ALA A 137 3.79 -12.67 35.87
N THR A 138 4.73 -13.01 34.98
CA THR A 138 5.84 -13.93 35.29
C THR A 138 6.75 -13.36 36.38
N ALA A 139 7.09 -12.07 36.32
CA ALA A 139 7.90 -11.40 37.34
C ALA A 139 7.18 -11.23 38.69
N ALA A 140 5.84 -11.19 38.70
CA ALA A 140 5.05 -11.18 39.94
C ALA A 140 4.99 -12.59 40.55
N ALA A 141 4.72 -13.62 39.76
CA ALA A 141 4.72 -15.02 40.21
C ALA A 141 6.08 -15.45 40.79
N ALA A 142 7.18 -15.02 40.18
CA ALA A 142 8.53 -15.26 40.70
C ALA A 142 8.78 -14.61 42.07
N ARG A 143 8.10 -13.51 42.40
CA ARG A 143 8.21 -12.81 43.69
C ARG A 143 7.34 -13.40 44.80
N THR A 144 6.29 -14.12 44.46
CA THR A 144 5.38 -14.76 45.44
C THR A 144 5.76 -16.22 45.74
N SER A 145 6.72 -16.78 45.00
CA SER A 145 7.15 -18.18 45.11
C SER A 145 8.46 -18.36 45.90
N GLY A 146 9.04 -17.27 46.43
CA GLY A 146 10.23 -17.27 47.29
C GLY A 146 9.92 -16.59 48.61
#